data_AF-A0A9W5QZJ7-F1
#
_entry.id   AF-A0A9W5QZJ7-F1
#
_cell.length_a   1.000
_cell.length_b   1.000
_cell.length_c   1.000
_cell.angle_alpha   90.00
_cell.angle_beta   90.00
_cell.angle_gamma   90.00
#
_symmetry.space_group_name_H-M   'P 1'
#
loop_
_entity.id
_entity.type
_entity.pdbx_description
1 polymer ?
#
loop_
_entity_poly.entity_id
_entity_poly.type
_entity_poly.pdbx_seq_one_letter_code
_entity_poly.pdbx_strand_id
1 'polypeptide(L)' 'MEERGLSIAHTTIMRWVHQYGPELDKRIRHHLKPSNDSWRVDKTYIKVKEEWMYLYGAVDSKGNTIDF' A
#
# COMPACT_ATOMS: atom_id res chain seq x y z
N MET A 1 13.41 4.59 13.81
CA MET A 1 13.19 4.18 15.22
C MET A 1 14.49 4.30 16.00
N GLU A 2 15.57 3.78 15.43
CA GLU A 2 16.94 4.00 15.92
C GLU A 2 17.35 5.48 15.94
N GLU A 3 16.98 6.28 14.92
CA GLU A 3 17.11 7.76 14.96
C GLU A 3 16.35 8.42 16.12
N ARG A 4 15.36 7.73 16.71
CA ARG A 4 14.62 8.17 17.89
C ARG A 4 15.10 7.48 19.18
N GLY A 5 16.23 6.75 19.14
CA GLY A 5 16.80 6.01 20.26
C GLY A 5 16.04 4.74 20.68
N LEU A 6 15.09 4.27 19.86
CA LEU A 6 14.26 3.11 20.18
C LEU A 6 14.83 1.84 19.55
N SER A 7 15.21 0.87 20.40
CA SER A 7 15.60 -0.48 19.97
C SER A 7 14.36 -1.33 19.77
N ILE A 8 14.05 -1.63 18.52
CA ILE A 8 12.84 -2.35 18.10
C ILE A 8 13.25 -3.42 17.10
N ALA A 9 12.69 -4.63 17.23
CA ALA A 9 12.95 -5.70 16.27
C ALA A 9 12.53 -5.29 14.86
N HIS A 10 13.32 -5.67 13.85
CA HIS A 10 13.10 -5.31 12.44
C HIS A 10 11.71 -5.73 11.90
N THR A 11 11.07 -6.75 12.50
CA THR A 11 9.73 -7.22 12.14
C THR A 11 8.59 -6.42 12.76
N THR A 12 8.87 -5.52 13.69
CA THR A 12 7.83 -4.85 14.49
C THR A 12 6.93 -3.96 13.63
N ILE A 13 7.51 -3.24 12.67
CA ILE A 13 6.73 -2.42 11.73
C ILE A 13 5.83 -3.30 10.87
N MET A 14 6.34 -4.42 10.36
CA MET A 14 5.54 -5.37 9.58
C MET A 14 4.36 -5.91 10.40
N ARG A 15 4.59 -6.28 11.66
CA ARG A 15 3.51 -6.73 12.57
C ARG A 15 2.48 -5.64 12.82
N TRP A 16 2.88 -4.39 12.96
CA TRP A 16 1.95 -3.26 13.11
C TRP A 16 1.15 -3.00 11.84
N VAL A 17 1.76 -3.09 10.66
CA VAL A 17 1.05 -2.98 9.37
C VAL A 17 -0.01 -4.07 9.27
N HIS A 18 0.30 -5.31 9.63
CA HIS A 18 -0.69 -6.40 9.63
C HIS A 18 -1.80 -6.20 10.69
N GLN A 19 -1.45 -5.73 11.89
CA GLN A 19 -2.41 -5.56 12.99
C GLN A 19 -3.36 -4.38 12.76
N TYR A 20 -2.82 -3.23 12.33
CA TYR A 20 -3.54 -1.97 12.30
C TYR A 20 -3.92 -1.53 10.88
N GLY A 21 -3.28 -2.07 9.84
CA GLY A 21 -3.57 -1.76 8.44
C GLY A 21 -5.05 -1.84 8.09
N PRO A 22 -5.77 -2.92 8.42
CA PRO A 22 -7.20 -3.04 8.11
C PRO A 22 -8.07 -1.97 8.78
N GLU A 23 -7.78 -1.62 10.03
CA GLU A 23 -8.53 -0.59 10.76
C GLU A 23 -8.22 0.81 10.23
N LEU A 24 -6.96 1.08 9.87
CA LEU A 24 -6.56 2.33 9.24
C LEU A 24 -7.22 2.49 7.87
N ASP A 25 -7.21 1.45 7.04
CA ASP A 25 -7.88 1.44 5.74
C ASP A 25 -9.37 1.76 5.89
N LYS A 26 -10.08 1.06 6.79
CA LYS A 26 -11.51 1.30 7.04
C LYS A 26 -11.81 2.75 7.42
N ARG A 27 -10.96 3.37 8.23
CA ARG A 27 -11.13 4.78 8.64
C ARG A 27 -10.80 5.75 7.52
N ILE A 28 -9.71 5.52 6.79
CA ILE A 28 -9.22 6.42 5.74
C ILE A 28 -10.10 6.35 4.49
N ARG A 29 -10.66 5.18 4.15
CA ARG A 29 -11.41 4.94 2.91
C ARG A 29 -12.59 5.91 2.71
N HIS A 30 -13.26 6.31 3.79
CA HIS A 30 -14.35 7.30 3.75
C HIS A 30 -13.88 8.72 3.37
N HIS A 31 -12.60 9.00 3.54
CA HIS A 31 -11.97 10.27 3.19
C HIS A 31 -11.30 10.23 1.80
N LEU A 32 -11.18 9.05 1.19
CA LEU A 32 -10.68 8.91 -0.18
C LEU A 32 -11.75 9.38 -1.17
N LYS A 33 -11.31 10.08 -2.22
CA LYS A 33 -12.21 10.52 -3.28
C LYS A 33 -12.58 9.32 -4.15
N PRO A 34 -13.83 9.24 -4.65
CA PRO A 34 -14.20 8.24 -5.65
C PRO A 34 -13.29 8.35 -6.88
N SER A 35 -12.89 7.20 -7.41
CA SER A 35 -12.19 7.12 -8.69
C SER A 35 -13.08 7.62 -9.83
N ASN A 36 -12.47 8.23 -10.84
CA ASN A 36 -13.18 8.71 -12.03
C ASN A 36 -13.09 7.75 -13.23
N ASP A 37 -13.86 8.03 -14.27
CA ASP A 37 -14.00 7.18 -15.47
C ASP A 37 -12.73 7.10 -16.34
N SER A 38 -11.72 7.93 -16.08
CA SER A 38 -10.42 7.90 -16.76
C SER A 38 -9.35 7.35 -15.83
N TRP A 39 -8.72 6.25 -16.24
CA TRP A 39 -7.69 5.57 -15.46
C TRP A 39 -6.52 5.10 -16.31
N ARG A 40 -5.39 4.87 -15.65
CA ARG A 40 -4.17 4.31 -16.22
C ARG A 40 -3.76 3.11 -15.39
N VAL A 41 -3.25 2.08 -16.06
CA VAL A 41 -2.64 0.93 -15.39
C VAL A 41 -1.17 0.87 -15.73
N ASP A 42 -0.35 0.71 -14.70
CA ASP A 42 1.05 0.35 -14.84
C ASP A 42 1.25 -1.14 -14.52
N LYS A 43 2.32 -1.69 -15.07
CA LYS A 43 2.75 -3.07 -14.84
C LYS A 43 4.20 -3.04 -14.42
N THR A 44 4.47 -3.48 -13.21
CA THR A 44 5.81 -3.49 -12.62
C THR A 44 6.24 -4.93 -12.30
N TYR A 45 7.48 -5.26 -12.63
CA TYR A 45 8.09 -6.56 -12.34
C TYR A 45 8.69 -6.53 -10.92
N ILE A 46 8.20 -7.36 -10.01
CA ILE A 46 8.69 -7.44 -8.63
C ILE A 46 9.17 -8.85 -8.28
N LYS A 47 10.15 -8.96 -7.40
CA LYS A 47 10.67 -10.25 -6.94
C LYS A 47 10.10 -10.56 -5.55
N VAL A 48 9.34 -11.63 -5.43
CA VAL A 48 8.70 -12.08 -4.18
C VAL A 48 9.18 -13.49 -3.88
N LYS A 49 9.85 -13.68 -2.73
CA LYS A 49 10.44 -14.97 -2.33
C LYS A 49 11.25 -15.63 -3.46
N GLU A 50 12.08 -14.81 -4.11
CA GLU A 50 12.93 -15.19 -5.24
C GLU A 50 12.24 -15.44 -6.58
N GLU A 51 10.91 -15.43 -6.63
CA GLU A 51 10.14 -15.59 -7.87
C GLU A 51 9.77 -14.22 -8.45
N TRP A 52 9.85 -14.09 -9.77
CA TRP A 52 9.41 -12.90 -10.46
C TRP A 52 7.89 -12.90 -10.64
N MET A 53 7.26 -11.81 -10.21
CA MET A 53 5.81 -11.62 -10.27
C MET A 53 5.47 -10.29 -10.94
N TYR A 54 4.27 -10.24 -11.51
CA TYR A 54 3.71 -9.04 -12.10
C TYR A 54 2.82 -8.34 -11.10
N LEU A 55 3.17 -7.10 -10.76
CA LEU A 55 2.32 -6.20 -10.01
C LEU A 55 1.61 -5.27 -10.98
N TYR A 56 0.29 -5.17 -10.87
CA TYR A 56 -0.54 -4.25 -11.64
C TYR A 56 -1.07 -3.17 -10.69
N GLY A 57 -0.78 -1.90 -10.99
CA GLY A 57 -1.30 -0.75 -10.27
C GLY A 57 -2.28 0.02 -11.15
N ALA A 58 -3.46 0.37 -10.62
CA ALA A 58 -4.45 1.19 -11.32
C ALA A 58 -4.63 2.52 -10.60
N VAL A 59 -4.54 3.63 -11.33
CA VAL A 59 -4.75 4.98 -10.81
C VAL A 59 -5.69 5.76 -11.71
N ASP A 60 -6.58 6.55 -11.11
CA ASP A 60 -7.47 7.44 -11.83
C ASP A 60 -6.71 8.69 -12.32
N SER A 61 -7.35 9.50 -13.17
CA SER A 61 -6.74 10.72 -13.71
C SER A 61 -6.40 11.79 -12.66
N LYS A 62 -6.89 11.66 -11.42
CA LYS A 62 -6.61 12.53 -10.28
C LYS A 62 -5.55 11.93 -9.33
N GLY A 63 -5.00 10.76 -9.67
CA GLY A 63 -3.99 10.07 -8.87
C GLY A 63 -4.55 9.26 -7.70
N ASN A 64 -5.87 9.04 -7.63
CA ASN A 64 -6.44 8.11 -6.66
C ASN A 64 -6.20 6.68 -7.13
N THR A 65 -5.68 5.82 -6.26
CA THR A 65 -5.60 4.39 -6.53
C THR A 65 -7.01 3.83 -6.71
N ILE A 66 -7.21 3.14 -7.82
CA ILE A 66 -8.43 2.37 -8.07
C ILE A 66 -8.16 1.02 -7.43
N ASP A 67 -8.42 0.95 -6.12
CA ASP A 67 -8.11 -0.21 -5.29
C ASP A 67 -8.71 -1.51 -5.84
N PHE A 68 -8.02 -2.61 -5.54
CA PHE A 68 -8.49 -3.99 -5.63
C PHE A 68 -8.90 -4.49 -4.25
#